data_AF-A0A2D0N038-F1
#
_entry.id   AF-A0A2D0N038-F1
#
_cell.length_a   1.000
_cell.length_b   1.000
_cell.length_c   1.000
_cell.angle_alpha   90.00
_cell.angle_beta   90.00
_cell.angle_gamma   90.00
#
_symmetry.space_group_name_H-M   'P 1'
#
loop_
_entity.id
_entity.type
_entity.pdbx_description
1 polymer ?
#
loop_
_entity_poly.entity_id
_entity_poly.type
_entity_poly.pdbx_seq_one_letter_code
_entity_poly.pdbx_strand_id
1 'polypeptide(L)'
;MPGRRTVSNYDKKNLPFFSSMKLLITGSRAIAEIEANFTRLANEITSRYPNVSILLHGGARGADQLADRFARVHGLAVQVIRPDYQYYPEKLAPLMRNTELVELADAVVAFYGPKSKTGGTWDTVKKALAKNIPVTELFADGTVRHTPARLSLF
;
A
#
# COMPACT_ATOMS: atom_id res chain seq x y z
N MET A 1 39.05 32.42 -1.27
CA MET A 1 37.69 31.88 -1.10
C MET A 1 37.43 30.86 -2.21
N PRO A 2 37.22 29.56 -1.94
CA PRO A 2 36.96 28.61 -3.01
C PRO A 2 35.47 28.64 -3.35
N GLY A 3 35.15 29.21 -4.52
CA GLY A 3 33.83 29.16 -5.14
C GLY A 3 33.46 27.73 -5.54
N ARG A 4 32.18 27.41 -5.34
CA ARG A 4 31.55 26.09 -5.48
C ARG A 4 31.83 25.43 -6.84
N ARG A 5 32.18 24.15 -6.75
CA ARG A 5 32.23 23.19 -7.87
C ARG A 5 30.87 23.14 -8.58
N THR A 6 30.95 23.14 -9.89
CA THR A 6 29.90 22.88 -10.86
C THR A 6 29.04 21.68 -10.48
N VAL A 7 27.72 21.88 -10.49
CA VAL A 7 26.71 20.82 -10.33
C VAL A 7 26.86 19.84 -11.49
N SER A 8 27.12 18.57 -11.16
CA SER A 8 27.28 17.48 -12.12
C SER A 8 26.01 17.28 -12.95
N ASN A 9 26.19 17.21 -14.27
CA ASN A 9 25.17 16.78 -15.23
C ASN A 9 24.77 15.33 -14.92
N TYR A 10 23.68 15.13 -14.19
CA TYR A 10 23.06 13.82 -14.06
C TYR A 10 22.40 13.43 -15.38
N ASP A 11 23.06 12.54 -16.11
CA ASP A 11 22.53 11.91 -17.32
C ASP A 11 21.37 10.96 -16.95
N LYS A 12 20.14 11.39 -17.23
CA LYS A 12 18.91 10.65 -16.92
C LYS A 12 18.82 9.29 -17.62
N LYS A 13 19.71 8.97 -18.56
CA LYS A 13 19.68 7.74 -19.38
C LYS A 13 20.29 6.52 -18.70
N ASN A 14 21.01 6.69 -17.59
CA ASN A 14 21.68 5.60 -16.85
C ASN A 14 21.23 5.47 -15.40
N LEU A 15 20.04 5.98 -15.04
CA LEU A 15 19.45 5.59 -13.77
C LEU A 15 19.06 4.11 -13.92
N PRO A 16 19.56 3.19 -13.06
CA PRO A 16 19.11 1.81 -13.11
C PRO A 16 17.58 1.82 -13.07
N PHE A 17 16.95 1.11 -14.00
CA PHE A 17 15.52 0.90 -14.01
C PHE A 17 15.19 0.06 -12.77
N PHE A 18 15.10 0.73 -11.61
CA PHE A 18 14.48 0.15 -10.45
C PHE A 18 13.04 -0.07 -10.87
N SER A 19 12.67 -1.33 -11.12
CA SER A 19 11.27 -1.71 -11.27
C SER A 19 10.52 -1.09 -10.09
N SER A 20 9.72 -0.07 -10.38
CA SER A 20 9.12 0.76 -9.36
C SER A 20 8.00 -0.02 -8.69
N MET A 21 8.31 -0.75 -7.62
CA MET A 21 7.30 -1.53 -6.93
C MET A 21 6.28 -0.61 -6.25
N LYS A 22 5.01 -0.81 -6.58
CA LYS A 22 3.84 -0.15 -6.01
C LYS A 22 3.17 -1.05 -4.99
N LEU A 23 3.18 -0.64 -3.72
CA LEU A 23 2.57 -1.40 -2.64
C LEU A 23 1.27 -0.72 -2.19
N LEU A 24 0.16 -1.43 -2.31
CA LEU A 24 -1.13 -0.97 -1.80
C LEU A 24 -1.28 -1.31 -0.33
N ILE A 25 -1.48 -0.27 0.50
CA ILE A 25 -1.90 -0.42 1.89
C ILE A 25 -3.39 -0.15 1.99
N THR A 26 -4.12 -1.07 2.60
CA THR A 26 -5.55 -0.94 2.89
C THR A 26 -5.84 -1.47 4.28
N GLY A 27 -6.86 -0.95 4.95
CA GLY A 27 -7.22 -1.52 6.24
C GLY A 27 -8.42 -0.87 6.91
N SER A 28 -8.69 -1.34 8.12
CA SER A 28 -9.84 -0.88 8.88
C SER A 28 -9.66 0.56 9.35
N ARG A 29 -10.75 1.33 9.26
CA ARG A 29 -10.85 2.67 9.87
C ARG A 29 -10.74 2.65 11.39
N ALA A 30 -10.90 1.49 12.02
CA ALA A 30 -10.78 1.31 13.46
C ALA A 30 -9.33 1.08 13.94
N ILE A 31 -8.37 0.97 13.03
CA ILE A 31 -6.95 0.95 13.41
C ILE A 31 -6.58 2.32 13.96
N ALA A 32 -6.10 2.37 15.18
CA ALA A 32 -5.61 3.59 15.79
C ALA A 32 -4.19 3.91 15.29
N GLU A 33 -3.90 5.20 15.13
CA GLU A 33 -2.57 5.71 14.78
C GLU A 33 -1.61 5.73 16.00
N ILE A 34 -1.44 4.57 16.64
CA ILE A 34 -0.51 4.37 17.74
C ILE A 34 0.79 3.71 17.25
N GLU A 35 1.88 3.91 17.99
CA GLU A 35 3.19 3.33 17.65
C GLU A 35 3.16 1.82 17.45
N ALA A 36 2.42 1.08 18.28
CA ALA A 36 2.33 -0.37 18.14
C ALA A 36 1.79 -0.82 16.78
N ASN A 37 0.75 -0.14 16.24
CA ASN A 37 0.21 -0.46 14.93
C ASN A 37 1.14 0.02 13.80
N PHE A 38 1.76 1.19 13.98
CA PHE A 38 2.74 1.71 13.04
C PHE A 38 3.93 0.74 12.88
N THR A 39 4.54 0.33 13.99
CA THR A 39 5.67 -0.60 14.00
C THR A 39 5.31 -1.94 13.36
N ARG A 40 4.12 -2.49 13.64
CA ARG A 40 3.66 -3.72 13.00
C ARG A 40 3.57 -3.58 11.49
N LEU A 41 2.96 -2.51 11.00
CA LEU A 41 2.88 -2.24 9.56
C LEU A 41 4.29 -2.03 8.96
N ALA A 42 5.12 -1.23 9.62
CA ALA A 42 6.45 -0.87 9.14
C ALA A 42 7.40 -2.07 9.04
N ASN A 43 7.37 -2.97 10.03
CA ASN A 43 8.18 -4.19 10.04
C ASN A 43 7.83 -5.11 8.86
N GLU A 44 6.54 -5.25 8.57
CA GLU A 44 6.06 -6.04 7.44
C GLU A 44 6.45 -5.42 6.11
N ILE A 45 6.29 -4.10 5.96
CA ILE A 45 6.70 -3.42 4.73
C ILE A 45 8.21 -3.58 4.50
N THR A 46 9.01 -3.30 5.53
CA THR A 46 10.48 -3.28 5.42
C THR A 46 11.05 -4.68 5.17
N SER A 47 10.49 -5.71 5.82
CA SER A 47 11.01 -7.08 5.69
C SER A 47 10.58 -7.77 4.39
N ARG A 48 9.36 -7.50 3.91
CA ARG A 48 8.76 -8.24 2.77
C ARG A 48 8.86 -7.48 1.45
N TYR A 49 8.93 -6.15 1.50
CA TYR A 49 8.87 -5.29 0.32
C TYR A 49 10.02 -4.26 0.33
N PRO A 50 11.29 -4.71 0.41
CA PRO A 50 12.45 -3.80 0.54
C PRO A 50 12.66 -2.87 -0.66
N ASN A 51 12.06 -3.19 -1.81
CA ASN A 51 12.17 -2.41 -3.05
C ASN A 51 10.94 -1.54 -3.32
N VAL A 52 10.05 -1.35 -2.34
CA VAL A 52 8.89 -0.46 -2.48
C VAL A 52 9.35 0.96 -2.81
N SER A 53 8.72 1.56 -3.81
CA SER A 53 9.05 2.91 -4.28
C SER A 53 7.86 3.86 -4.21
N ILE A 54 6.64 3.30 -4.29
CA ILE A 54 5.38 4.05 -4.23
C ILE A 54 4.42 3.31 -3.30
N LEU A 55 3.83 4.04 -2.36
CA LEU A 55 2.68 3.56 -1.60
C LEU A 55 1.36 4.02 -2.23
N LEU A 56 0.44 3.08 -2.37
CA LEU A 56 -0.93 3.33 -2.79
C LEU A 56 -1.85 3.19 -1.58
N HIS A 57 -2.81 4.08 -1.40
CA HIS A 57 -3.90 3.87 -0.43
C HIS A 57 -5.12 4.75 -0.76
N GLY A 58 -6.15 4.60 0.06
CA GLY A 58 -7.47 5.14 -0.17
C GLY A 58 -7.79 6.49 0.46
N GLY A 59 -6.84 7.05 1.21
CA GLY A 59 -7.00 8.28 1.99
C GLY A 59 -8.03 8.19 3.13
N ALA A 60 -8.39 7.00 3.60
CA ALA A 60 -9.30 6.84 4.74
C ALA A 60 -8.57 7.08 6.07
N ARG A 61 -9.32 7.18 7.17
CA ARG A 61 -8.73 7.11 8.51
C ARG A 61 -8.22 5.70 8.83
N GLY A 62 -7.32 5.58 9.80
CA GLY A 62 -6.78 4.33 10.32
C GLY A 62 -5.58 3.81 9.53
N ALA A 63 -5.68 2.61 8.97
CA ALA A 63 -4.55 1.97 8.30
C ALA A 63 -3.94 2.79 7.14
N ASP A 64 -4.78 3.50 6.39
CA ASP A 64 -4.35 4.39 5.31
C ASP A 64 -3.50 5.57 5.86
N GLN A 65 -3.77 6.07 7.07
CA GLN A 65 -2.97 7.12 7.72
C GLN A 65 -1.62 6.58 8.20
N LEU A 66 -1.58 5.32 8.65
CA LEU A 66 -0.32 4.64 8.95
C LEU A 66 0.53 4.47 7.67
N ALA A 67 -0.09 4.24 6.52
CA ALA A 67 0.59 4.20 5.23
C ALA A 67 1.21 5.56 4.86
N ASP A 68 0.43 6.65 4.97
CA ASP A 68 0.92 8.02 4.77
C ASP A 68 2.11 8.33 5.71
N ARG A 69 1.98 7.94 6.98
CA ARG A 69 3.05 8.10 7.97
C ARG A 69 4.30 7.33 7.57
N PHE A 70 4.16 6.07 7.14
CA PHE A 70 5.29 5.24 6.71
C PHE A 70 5.98 5.88 5.50
N ALA A 71 5.21 6.30 4.48
CA ALA A 71 5.76 6.96 3.32
C ALA A 71 6.56 8.21 3.67
N ARG A 72 6.03 9.05 4.57
CA ARG A 72 6.71 10.27 5.03
C ARG A 72 8.02 9.97 5.74
N VAL A 73 8.04 8.96 6.63
CA VAL A 73 9.25 8.56 7.37
C VAL A 73 10.33 8.01 6.43
N HIS A 74 9.93 7.28 5.38
CA HIS A 74 10.85 6.60 4.47
C HIS A 74 11.12 7.37 3.16
N GLY A 75 10.56 8.58 2.99
CA GLY A 75 10.74 9.39 1.78
C GLY A 75 10.14 8.77 0.51
N LEU A 76 9.10 7.94 0.65
CA LEU A 76 8.45 7.27 -0.48
C LEU A 76 7.40 8.18 -1.13
N ALA A 77 7.21 8.00 -2.45
CA ALA A 77 6.09 8.63 -3.14
C ALA A 77 4.77 7.98 -2.70
N VAL A 78 3.70 8.78 -2.70
CA VAL A 78 2.35 8.33 -2.33
C VAL A 78 1.37 8.67 -3.44
N GLN A 79 0.54 7.70 -3.82
CA GLN A 79 -0.61 7.93 -4.68
C GLN A 79 -1.89 7.59 -3.90
N VAL A 80 -2.71 8.61 -3.68
CA VAL A 80 -3.98 8.49 -2.95
C VAL A 80 -5.13 8.51 -3.94
N ILE A 81 -5.97 7.47 -3.92
CA ILE A 81 -7.20 7.44 -4.73
C ILE A 81 -8.39 7.48 -3.78
N ARG A 82 -9.19 8.54 -3.84
CA ARG A 82 -10.37 8.71 -2.99
C ARG A 82 -11.63 8.22 -3.72
N PRO A 83 -12.67 7.76 -3.00
CA PRO A 83 -13.94 7.41 -3.63
C PRO A 83 -14.52 8.60 -4.38
N ASP A 84 -14.96 8.36 -5.62
CA ASP A 84 -15.61 9.36 -6.45
C ASP A 84 -17.13 9.31 -6.27
N TYR A 85 -17.64 10.17 -5.39
CA TYR A 85 -19.07 10.28 -5.11
C TYR A 85 -19.83 11.19 -6.09
N GLN A 86 -19.12 11.84 -7.03
CA GLN A 86 -19.77 12.61 -8.09
C GLN A 86 -20.33 11.67 -9.17
N TYR A 87 -19.58 10.61 -9.50
CA TYR A 87 -19.97 9.67 -10.55
C TYR A 87 -20.58 8.36 -10.03
N TYR A 88 -20.29 7.96 -8.79
CA TYR A 88 -20.79 6.70 -8.22
C TYR A 88 -21.59 6.90 -6.93
N PRO A 89 -22.64 6.09 -6.68
CA PRO A 89 -23.38 6.12 -5.43
C PRO A 89 -22.51 5.68 -4.25
N GLU A 90 -22.89 6.08 -3.04
CA GLU A 90 -22.11 5.93 -1.79
C GLU A 90 -21.56 4.51 -1.57
N LYS A 91 -22.34 3.47 -1.88
CA LYS A 91 -21.94 2.07 -1.70
C LYS A 91 -20.97 1.58 -2.77
N LEU A 92 -21.00 2.18 -3.96
CA LEU A 92 -20.23 1.74 -5.12
C LEU A 92 -18.90 2.51 -5.24
N ALA A 93 -18.88 3.81 -4.93
CA ALA A 93 -17.68 4.64 -5.07
C ALA A 93 -16.43 4.06 -4.37
N PRO A 94 -16.51 3.55 -3.12
CA PRO A 94 -15.36 2.92 -2.47
C PRO A 94 -14.92 1.63 -3.15
N LEU A 95 -15.86 0.86 -3.71
CA LEU A 95 -15.57 -0.40 -4.41
C LEU A 95 -14.89 -0.12 -5.75
N MET A 96 -15.34 0.89 -6.49
CA MET A 96 -14.71 1.28 -7.76
C MET A 96 -13.27 1.73 -7.53
N ARG A 97 -13.07 2.62 -6.54
CA ARG A 97 -11.73 3.04 -6.16
C ARG A 97 -10.85 1.87 -5.70
N ASN A 98 -11.40 0.91 -4.95
CA ASN A 98 -10.63 -0.29 -4.54
C ASN A 98 -10.15 -1.09 -5.75
N THR A 99 -10.98 -1.20 -6.80
CA THR A 99 -10.60 -1.87 -8.05
C THR A 99 -9.42 -1.16 -8.72
N GLU A 100 -9.48 0.16 -8.83
CA GLU A 100 -8.41 0.99 -9.40
C GLU A 100 -7.10 0.86 -8.62
N LEU A 101 -7.16 0.93 -7.28
CA LEU A 101 -5.97 0.74 -6.44
C LEU A 101 -5.34 -0.65 -6.63
N VAL A 102 -6.15 -1.70 -6.74
CA VAL A 102 -5.66 -3.07 -6.97
C VAL A 102 -5.06 -3.21 -8.37
N GLU A 103 -5.59 -2.51 -9.37
CA GLU A 103 -5.05 -2.51 -10.74
C GLU A 103 -3.66 -1.91 -10.86
N LEU A 104 -3.35 -0.97 -9.98
CA LEU A 104 -2.06 -0.29 -9.95
C LEU A 104 -1.03 -0.99 -9.07
N ALA A 105 -1.44 -1.95 -8.24
CA ALA A 105 -0.62 -2.53 -7.19
C ALA A 105 0.14 -3.78 -7.65
N ASP A 106 1.42 -3.86 -7.30
CA ASP A 106 2.22 -5.08 -7.46
C ASP A 106 2.05 -6.04 -6.28
N ALA A 107 1.66 -5.51 -5.12
CA ALA A 107 1.35 -6.26 -3.90
C ALA A 107 0.38 -5.50 -3.01
N VAL A 108 -0.28 -6.21 -2.09
CA VAL A 108 -1.23 -5.63 -1.13
C VAL A 108 -0.86 -5.98 0.31
N VAL A 109 -0.89 -4.99 1.21
CA VAL A 109 -0.94 -5.20 2.66
C VAL A 109 -2.31 -4.78 3.17
N ALA A 110 -3.02 -5.72 3.80
CA ALA A 110 -4.34 -5.51 4.37
C ALA A 110 -4.27 -5.56 5.91
N PHE A 111 -4.55 -4.45 6.58
CA PHE A 111 -4.52 -4.33 8.03
C PHE A 111 -5.93 -4.35 8.62
N TYR A 112 -6.33 -5.50 9.17
CA TYR A 112 -7.61 -5.67 9.82
C TYR A 112 -7.60 -5.11 11.24
N GLY A 113 -8.67 -4.39 11.58
CA GLY A 113 -8.94 -3.96 12.96
C GLY A 113 -9.53 -5.08 13.81
N PRO A 114 -10.04 -4.76 15.02
CA PRO A 114 -10.56 -5.75 15.97
C PRO A 114 -11.83 -6.48 15.48
N LYS A 115 -12.51 -5.94 14.47
CA LYS A 115 -13.65 -6.62 13.82
C LYS A 115 -13.13 -7.69 12.85
N SER A 116 -13.89 -8.78 12.72
CA SER A 116 -13.63 -9.86 11.77
C SER A 116 -13.40 -9.34 10.34
N LYS A 117 -12.68 -10.16 9.56
CA LYS A 117 -12.32 -9.98 8.14
C LYS A 117 -13.51 -9.62 7.24
N THR A 118 -13.86 -8.33 7.18
CA THR A 118 -15.08 -7.82 6.54
C THR A 118 -14.88 -6.44 5.92
N GLY A 119 -15.89 -5.94 5.20
CA GLY A 119 -15.94 -4.57 4.69
C GLY A 119 -14.97 -4.29 3.53
N GLY A 120 -14.62 -3.01 3.36
CA GLY A 120 -13.80 -2.53 2.25
C GLY A 120 -12.41 -3.15 2.17
N THR A 121 -11.80 -3.49 3.31
CA THR A 121 -10.50 -4.18 3.36
C THR A 121 -10.59 -5.57 2.74
N TRP A 122 -11.65 -6.33 3.07
CA TRP A 122 -11.83 -7.67 2.51
C TRP A 122 -12.18 -7.61 1.01
N ASP A 123 -12.93 -6.61 0.57
CA ASP A 123 -13.18 -6.36 -0.85
C ASP A 123 -11.87 -6.21 -1.64
N THR A 124 -10.95 -5.36 -1.16
CA THR A 124 -9.63 -5.17 -1.78
C THR A 124 -8.84 -6.49 -1.86
N VAL A 125 -8.81 -7.26 -0.77
CA VAL A 125 -8.08 -8.54 -0.75
C VAL A 125 -8.68 -9.54 -1.74
N LYS A 126 -10.01 -9.67 -1.82
CA LYS A 126 -10.64 -10.56 -2.80
C LYS A 126 -10.26 -10.20 -4.23
N LYS A 127 -10.28 -8.90 -4.56
CA LYS A 127 -9.90 -8.39 -5.87
C LYS A 127 -8.43 -8.68 -6.19
N ALA A 128 -7.52 -8.48 -5.23
CA ALA A 128 -6.10 -8.78 -5.38
C ALA A 128 -5.86 -10.28 -5.63
N LEU A 129 -6.48 -11.15 -4.82
CA LEU A 129 -6.36 -12.60 -4.97
C LEU A 129 -6.91 -13.10 -6.32
N ALA A 130 -8.03 -12.52 -6.80
CA ALA A 130 -8.59 -12.85 -8.10
C ALA A 130 -7.64 -12.47 -9.26
N LYS A 131 -6.80 -11.45 -9.08
CA LYS A 131 -5.77 -11.01 -10.03
C LYS A 131 -4.39 -11.62 -9.80
N ASN A 132 -4.29 -12.60 -8.90
CA ASN A 132 -3.03 -13.25 -8.54
C ASN A 132 -1.97 -12.29 -7.97
N ILE A 133 -2.40 -11.17 -7.39
CA ILE A 133 -1.53 -10.21 -6.72
C ILE A 133 -1.22 -10.74 -5.31
N PRO A 134 0.06 -10.79 -4.88
CA PRO A 134 0.41 -11.25 -3.55
C PRO A 134 -0.16 -10.36 -2.45
N VAL A 135 -0.66 -10.99 -1.38
CA VAL A 135 -1.32 -10.29 -0.26
C VAL A 135 -0.67 -10.67 1.07
N THR A 136 -0.35 -9.67 1.88
CA THR A 136 -0.04 -9.81 3.31
C THR A 136 -1.19 -9.28 4.15
N GLU A 137 -1.70 -10.08 5.08
CA GLU A 137 -2.83 -9.75 5.94
C GLU A 137 -2.40 -9.70 7.40
N LEU A 138 -2.62 -8.55 8.04
CA LEU A 138 -2.32 -8.29 9.45
C LEU A 138 -3.61 -8.31 10.26
N PHE A 139 -3.69 -9.17 11.28
CA PHE A 139 -4.87 -9.34 12.11
C PHE A 139 -4.70 -8.69 13.49
N ALA A 140 -5.81 -8.39 14.16
CA ALA A 140 -5.80 -7.70 15.45
C ALA A 140 -5.16 -8.53 16.58
N ASP A 141 -5.24 -9.85 16.50
CA ASP A 141 -4.66 -10.82 17.44
C ASP A 141 -3.13 -10.98 17.29
N GLY A 142 -2.51 -10.26 16.36
CA GLY A 142 -1.08 -10.38 16.06
C GLY A 142 -0.77 -11.31 14.89
N THR A 143 -1.74 -12.14 14.47
CA THR A 143 -1.54 -13.08 13.37
C THR A 143 -1.20 -12.34 12.08
N VAL A 144 -0.27 -12.91 11.31
CA VAL A 144 0.08 -12.45 9.97
C VAL A 144 -0.12 -13.61 9.00
N ARG A 145 -0.80 -13.36 7.88
CA ARG A 145 -0.95 -14.34 6.80
C ARG A 145 -0.38 -13.79 5.51
N HIS A 146 0.43 -14.59 4.84
CA HIS A 146 0.93 -14.27 3.52
C HIS A 146 0.31 -15.20 2.48
N THR A 147 -0.20 -14.62 1.40
CA THR A 147 -0.67 -15.34 0.23
C THR A 147 0.21 -14.92 -0.95
N PRO A 148 1.15 -15.77 -1.41
CA PRO A 148 1.99 -15.44 -2.57
C PRO A 148 1.17 -15.46 -3.86
N ALA A 149 1.72 -14.86 -4.92
CA ALA A 149 1.22 -15.09 -6.27
C ALA A 149 1.37 -16.58 -6.61
N ARG A 150 0.34 -17.16 -7.22
CA ARG A 150 0.39 -18.53 -7.74
C ARG A 150 1.35 -18.56 -8.92
N LEU A 151 2.26 -19.53 -8.90
CA LEU A 151 3.05 -19.89 -10.06
C LEU A 151 2.12 -20.55 -11.08
N SER A 152 2.04 -19.98 -12.29
CA SER A 152 1.44 -20.67 -13.41
C SER A 152 2.45 -21.72 -13.88
N LEU A 153 2.31 -22.94 -13.38
CA LEU A 153 2.97 -24.10 -13.97
C LEU A 153 2.17 -24.43 -15.23
N PHE A 154 2.71 -24.06 -16.39
CA PHE A 154 2.22 -24.50 -17.69
C PHE A 154 2.47 -26.00 -17.86
#